data_AF-A0A172Q658-F1
#
_entry.id   AF-A0A172Q658-F1
#
_cell.length_a   1.000
_cell.length_b   1.000
_cell.length_c   1.000
_cell.angle_alpha   90.00
_cell.angle_beta   90.00
_cell.angle_gamma   90.00
#
_symmetry.space_group_name_H-M   'P 1'
#
loop_
_entity.id
_entity.type
_entity.pdbx_description
1 polymer ?
#
loop_
_entity_poly.entity_id
_entity_poly.type
_entity_poly.pdbx_seq_one_letter_code
_entity_poly.pdbx_strand_id
1 'polypeptide(L)'
;MTKANLLYPRKERVRKKQASPNFKAAGKSIEQRPESINKRDNSGDFEIDTVIQTRAKNECLLTLTDRKSRYQIIRLIPDKSADSVNQALRTILQEYQINSITADNGTEFSRLSDVFDPEHIYYAHPYSS
;
A
#
# COMPACT_ATOMS: atom_id res chain seq x y z
N MET A 1 4.00 18.31 -36.18
CA MET A 1 3.99 16.86 -35.83
C MET A 1 2.72 16.55 -35.04
N THR A 2 1.83 15.70 -35.56
CA THR A 2 0.60 15.27 -34.87
C THR A 2 0.86 14.02 -34.01
N LYS A 3 0.11 13.83 -32.91
CA LYS A 3 0.22 12.72 -31.94
C LYS A 3 0.24 11.31 -32.57
N ALA A 4 -0.30 11.16 -33.77
CA ALA A 4 -0.28 9.92 -34.56
C ALA A 4 1.12 9.52 -35.08
N ASN A 5 2.10 10.42 -35.04
CA ASN A 5 3.47 10.17 -35.47
C ASN A 5 4.42 9.75 -34.32
N LEU A 6 3.89 9.51 -33.11
CA LEU A 6 4.67 9.00 -31.99
C LEU A 6 4.79 7.48 -32.10
N LEU A 7 6.02 6.95 -31.96
CA LEU A 7 6.31 5.50 -31.96
C LEU A 7 5.48 4.74 -30.89
N TYR A 8 5.11 5.43 -29.81
CA TYR A 8 4.18 4.97 -28.79
C TYR A 8 3.07 6.03 -28.58
N PRO A 9 1.92 5.92 -29.26
CA PRO A 9 0.82 6.86 -29.06
C PRO A 9 0.30 6.74 -27.63
N ARG A 10 0.51 7.78 -26.82
CA ARG A 10 0.04 7.84 -25.44
C ARG A 10 -1.49 7.88 -25.44
N LYS A 11 -2.14 6.84 -24.92
CA LYS A 11 -3.59 6.84 -24.66
C LYS A 11 -3.96 8.11 -23.89
N GLU A 12 -5.04 8.77 -24.31
CA GLU A 12 -5.57 9.91 -23.56
C GLU A 12 -5.81 9.51 -22.11
N ARG A 13 -5.36 10.39 -21.20
CA ARG A 13 -5.50 10.17 -19.76
C ARG A 13 -7.00 10.24 -19.46
N VAL A 14 -7.63 9.07 -19.32
CA VAL A 14 -9.03 8.95 -18.90
C VAL A 14 -9.21 9.79 -17.63
N ARG A 15 -10.31 10.57 -17.55
CA ARG A 15 -10.61 11.37 -16.36
C ARG A 15 -10.48 10.51 -15.11
N LYS A 16 -9.78 11.01 -14.08
CA LYS A 16 -9.62 10.28 -12.81
C LYS A 16 -11.03 9.91 -12.31
N LYS A 17 -11.27 8.62 -12.11
CA LYS A 17 -12.51 8.15 -11.49
C LYS A 17 -12.56 8.74 -10.09
N GLN A 18 -13.67 9.38 -9.73
CA GLN A 18 -13.91 9.83 -8.36
C GLN A 18 -14.34 8.63 -7.53
N ALA A 19 -13.95 8.62 -6.25
CA ALA A 19 -14.48 7.65 -5.31
C ALA A 19 -16.00 7.76 -5.27
N SER A 20 -16.68 6.62 -5.18
CA SER A 20 -18.12 6.60 -4.91
C SER A 20 -18.39 7.39 -3.63
N PRO A 21 -19.48 8.15 -3.54
CA PRO A 21 -19.91 8.78 -2.29
C PRO A 21 -20.12 7.76 -1.15
N ASN A 22 -20.31 6.48 -1.47
CA ASN A 22 -20.43 5.39 -0.50
C ASN A 22 -19.10 4.72 -0.12
N PHE A 23 -17.96 5.24 -0.60
CA PHE A 23 -16.65 4.70 -0.26
C PHE A 23 -16.36 4.94 1.24
N LYS A 24 -16.20 3.85 1.99
CA LYS A 24 -15.73 3.89 3.37
C LYS A 24 -14.23 3.63 3.37
N ALA A 25 -13.46 4.60 3.85
CA ALA A 25 -12.03 4.39 4.07
C ALA A 25 -11.82 3.28 5.09
N ALA A 26 -10.78 2.47 4.87
CA ALA A 26 -10.43 1.37 5.78
C ALA A 26 -9.87 1.86 7.13
N GLY A 27 -9.53 3.14 7.25
CA GLY A 27 -9.02 3.76 8.47
C GLY A 27 -8.68 5.23 8.29
N LYS A 28 -7.68 5.72 9.03
CA LYS A 28 -7.25 7.13 8.99
C LYS A 28 -6.77 7.52 7.60
N SER A 29 -7.12 8.73 7.17
CA SER A 29 -6.63 9.28 5.91
C SER A 29 -5.12 9.54 5.99
N ILE A 30 -4.46 9.41 4.84
CA ILE A 30 -3.06 9.79 4.64
C ILE A 30 -2.74 11.24 5.06
N GLU A 31 -3.74 12.13 5.05
CA GLU A 31 -3.63 13.52 5.49
C GLU A 31 -3.55 13.68 7.01
N GLN A 32 -3.99 12.66 7.76
CA GLN A 32 -3.93 12.67 9.23
C GLN A 32 -2.57 12.17 9.75
N ARG A 33 -1.63 11.86 8.85
CA ARG A 33 -0.28 11.45 9.24
C ARG A 33 0.45 12.60 9.91
N PRO A 34 1.18 12.34 11.01
CA PRO A 34 2.16 13.28 11.53
C PRO A 34 3.12 13.77 10.44
N GLU A 35 3.46 15.05 10.50
CA GLU A 35 4.38 15.70 9.55
C GLU A 35 5.75 15.01 9.48
N SER A 36 6.21 14.40 10.58
CA SER A 36 7.45 13.63 10.62
C SER A 36 7.47 12.47 9.62
N ILE A 37 6.33 11.80 9.40
CA ILE A 37 6.19 10.70 8.43
C ILE A 37 6.23 11.25 7.01
N ASN A 38 5.58 12.39 6.76
CA ASN A 38 5.59 13.05 5.45
C ASN A 38 7.01 13.50 5.06
N LYS A 39 7.76 14.05 6.03
CA LYS A 39 9.15 14.48 5.88
C LYS A 39 10.16 13.33 5.87
N ARG A 40 9.73 12.13 6.25
CA ARG A 40 10.56 10.91 6.34
C ARG A 40 11.69 11.08 7.37
N ASP A 41 11.37 11.73 8.48
CA ASP A 41 12.35 12.08 9.51
C ASP A 41 12.84 10.85 10.28
N ASN A 42 12.01 9.81 10.42
CA ASN A 42 12.28 8.62 11.20
C ASN A 42 12.29 7.36 10.34
N SER A 43 13.04 6.34 10.80
CA SER A 43 12.91 4.97 10.30
C SER A 43 11.83 4.24 11.10
N GLY A 44 11.29 3.16 10.53
CA GLY A 44 10.17 2.41 11.11
C GLY A 44 8.80 2.82 10.57
N ASP A 45 8.74 3.81 9.68
CA ASP A 45 7.51 4.21 8.98
C ASP A 45 7.47 3.52 7.62
N PHE A 46 6.63 2.49 7.49
CA PHE A 46 6.61 1.62 6.34
C PHE A 46 5.42 1.88 5.41
N GLU A 47 5.65 1.76 4.11
CA GLU A 47 4.59 1.61 3.11
C GLU A 47 4.43 0.12 2.79
N ILE A 48 3.19 -0.39 2.83
CA ILE A 48 2.87 -1.79 2.55
C ILE A 48 2.22 -1.91 1.17
N ASP A 49 2.66 -2.88 0.37
CA ASP A 49 2.14 -3.14 -0.98
C ASP A 49 2.14 -4.65 -1.28
N THR A 50 1.37 -5.07 -2.29
CA THR A 50 1.41 -6.44 -2.83
C THR A 50 1.69 -6.45 -4.32
N VAL A 51 2.59 -7.33 -4.74
CA VAL A 51 2.92 -7.55 -6.15
C VAL A 51 2.52 -8.96 -6.55
N ILE A 52 1.51 -9.09 -7.40
CA ILE A 52 1.09 -10.39 -7.95
C ILE A 52 2.18 -10.91 -8.89
N GLN A 53 2.75 -12.07 -8.59
CA GLN A 53 3.85 -12.64 -9.37
C GLN A 53 3.34 -13.21 -10.70
N THR A 54 2.32 -14.08 -10.66
CA THR A 54 1.65 -14.60 -11.86
C THR A 54 0.16 -14.82 -11.59
N ARG A 55 -0.71 -14.48 -12.56
CA ARG A 55 -2.16 -14.69 -12.44
C ARG A 55 -2.58 -16.17 -12.33
N ALA A 56 -1.70 -17.09 -12.72
CA ALA A 56 -1.98 -18.53 -12.73
C ALA A 56 -1.88 -19.17 -11.35
N LYS A 57 -0.98 -18.66 -10.48
CA LYS A 57 -0.69 -19.26 -9.17
C LYS A 57 -1.25 -18.50 -7.98
N ASN A 58 -1.79 -17.29 -8.20
CA ASN A 58 -2.25 -16.34 -7.17
C ASN A 58 -1.20 -15.91 -6.13
N GLU A 59 0.00 -16.51 -6.12
CA GLU A 59 1.13 -16.11 -5.28
C GLU A 59 1.47 -14.63 -5.46
N CYS A 60 1.71 -13.97 -4.33
CA CYS A 60 1.99 -12.55 -4.26
C CYS A 60 3.24 -12.30 -3.40
N LEU A 61 3.97 -11.24 -3.72
CA LEU A 61 5.00 -10.71 -2.85
C LEU A 61 4.36 -9.62 -1.98
N LEU A 62 4.40 -9.79 -0.67
CA LEU A 62 4.14 -8.72 0.28
C LEU A 62 5.42 -7.91 0.46
N THR A 63 5.34 -6.60 0.27
CA THR A 63 6.48 -5.71 0.43
C THR A 63 6.18 -4.65 1.49
N LEU A 64 7.14 -4.41 2.38
CA LEU A 64 7.13 -3.29 3.31
C LEU A 64 8.37 -2.45 3.03
N THR A 65 8.18 -1.19 2.64
CA THR A 65 9.26 -0.25 2.31
C THR A 65 9.36 0.85 3.34
N ASP A 66 10.49 0.94 4.05
CA ASP A 66 10.76 2.03 4.98
C ASP A 66 10.84 3.35 4.20
N ARG A 67 10.05 4.35 4.60
CA ARG A 67 9.91 5.59 3.84
C ARG A 67 11.20 6.44 3.85
N LYS A 68 12.02 6.35 4.90
CA LYS A 68 13.27 7.10 5.04
C LYS A 68 14.45 6.45 4.33
N SER A 69 14.81 5.25 4.76
CA SER A 69 15.99 4.50 4.32
C SER A 69 15.78 3.74 3.01
N ARG A 70 14.52 3.50 2.61
CA ARG A 70 14.15 2.61 1.49
C ARG A 70 14.53 1.14 1.70
N TYR A 71 14.85 0.76 2.94
CA TYR A 71 14.99 -0.64 3.31
C TYR A 71 13.67 -1.38 3.04
N GLN A 72 13.76 -2.55 2.42
CA GLN A 72 12.59 -3.35 2.01
C GLN A 72 12.59 -4.70 2.70
N ILE A 73 11.45 -5.05 3.28
CA ILE A 73 11.14 -6.39 3.76
C ILE A 73 10.20 -7.01 2.73
N ILE A 74 10.56 -8.18 2.20
CA ILE A 74 9.76 -8.88 1.20
C ILE A 74 9.46 -10.29 1.72
N ARG A 75 8.21 -10.73 1.59
CA ARG A 75 7.75 -12.09 1.89
C ARG A 75 6.90 -12.62 0.74
N LEU A 76 7.13 -13.86 0.34
CA LEU A 76 6.22 -14.57 -0.56
C LEU A 76 5.01 -15.05 0.26
N ILE A 77 3.80 -14.70 -0.19
CA ILE A 77 2.54 -15.09 0.42
C ILE A 77 1.70 -15.88 -0.58
N PRO A 78 0.86 -16.83 -0.12
CA PRO A 78 0.13 -17.74 -1.01
C PRO A 78 -0.88 -17.01 -1.90
N ASP A 79 -1.48 -15.92 -1.40
CA ASP A 79 -2.39 -15.07 -2.15
C ASP A 79 -2.46 -13.66 -1.57
N LYS A 80 -3.14 -12.74 -2.26
CA LYS A 80 -3.40 -11.38 -1.79
C LYS A 80 -4.61 -11.25 -0.85
N SER A 81 -5.07 -12.33 -0.22
CA SER A 81 -6.16 -12.19 0.75
C SER A 81 -5.67 -11.43 1.99
N ALA A 82 -6.59 -10.72 2.66
CA ALA A 82 -6.26 -10.01 3.89
C ALA A 82 -5.77 -10.96 5.00
N ASP A 83 -6.20 -12.23 4.98
CA ASP A 83 -5.74 -13.25 5.93
C ASP A 83 -4.26 -13.60 5.71
N SER A 84 -3.88 -13.91 4.47
CA SER A 84 -2.48 -14.17 4.07
C SER A 84 -1.56 -12.98 4.37
N VAL A 85 -2.03 -11.76 4.08
CA VAL A 85 -1.29 -10.52 4.40
C VAL A 85 -1.09 -10.40 5.91
N ASN A 86 -2.15 -10.54 6.71
CA ASN A 86 -2.07 -10.41 8.16
C ASN A 86 -1.23 -11.50 8.82
N GLN A 87 -1.26 -12.73 8.30
CA GLN A 87 -0.41 -13.81 8.79
C GLN A 87 1.07 -13.47 8.58
N ALA A 88 1.44 -13.02 7.38
CA ALA A 88 2.81 -12.60 7.10
C ALA A 88 3.22 -11.36 7.93
N LEU A 89 2.32 -10.38 8.07
CA LEU A 89 2.57 -9.16 8.84
C LEU A 89 2.82 -9.47 10.32
N ARG A 90 2.11 -10.43 10.93
CA ARG A 90 2.38 -10.87 12.31
C ARG A 90 3.82 -11.35 12.49
N THR A 91 4.32 -12.16 11.56
CA THR A 91 5.71 -12.65 11.61
C THR A 91 6.70 -11.49 11.47
N ILE A 92 6.44 -10.56 10.53
CA ILE A 92 7.30 -9.39 10.33
C ILE A 92 7.35 -8.51 11.60
N LEU A 93 6.22 -8.31 12.28
CA LEU A 93 6.15 -7.52 13.52
C LEU A 93 6.92 -8.15 14.69
N GLN A 94 7.25 -9.44 14.63
CA GLN A 94 8.13 -10.10 15.60
C GLN A 94 9.62 -9.87 15.29
N GLU A 95 9.96 -9.64 14.02
CA GLU A 95 11.34 -9.51 13.54
C GLU A 95 11.79 -8.03 13.45
N TYR A 96 10.84 -7.11 13.25
CA TYR A 96 11.13 -5.70 12.93
C TYR A 96 10.28 -4.75 13.77
N GLN A 97 10.90 -3.66 14.24
CA GLN A 97 10.19 -2.55 14.86
C GLN A 97 9.53 -1.70 13.76
N ILE A 98 8.19 -1.70 13.75
CA ILE A 98 7.37 -0.89 12.84
C ILE A 98 6.59 0.13 13.68
N ASN A 99 6.72 1.41 13.33
CA ASN A 99 6.08 2.53 14.02
C ASN A 99 4.76 2.92 13.34
N SER A 100 4.71 2.88 12.01
CA SER A 100 3.48 3.15 11.26
C SER A 100 3.43 2.38 9.95
N ILE A 101 2.21 2.16 9.45
CA ILE A 101 1.95 1.54 8.16
C ILE A 101 1.10 2.48 7.32
N THR A 102 1.56 2.80 6.12
CA THR A 102 0.75 3.42 5.06
C THR A 102 0.38 2.36 4.03
N ALA A 103 -0.91 2.20 3.74
CA ALA A 103 -1.43 1.31 2.70
C ALA A 103 -2.26 2.09 1.67
N ASP A 104 -2.53 1.50 0.51
CA ASP A 104 -3.64 1.93 -0.31
C ASP A 104 -4.97 1.35 0.22
N ASN A 105 -6.11 1.74 -0.36
CA ASN A 105 -7.41 1.16 0.04
C ASN A 105 -7.69 -0.19 -0.63
N GLY A 106 -6.65 -0.97 -0.93
CA GLY A 106 -6.77 -2.34 -1.39
C GLY A 106 -7.55 -3.20 -0.38
N THR A 107 -8.36 -4.12 -0.91
CA THR A 107 -9.15 -5.03 -0.07
C THR A 107 -8.26 -5.95 0.77
N GLU A 108 -7.07 -6.26 0.27
CA GLU A 108 -5.98 -6.98 0.93
C GLU A 108 -5.51 -6.29 2.23
N PHE A 109 -5.68 -4.98 2.35
CA PHE A 109 -5.26 -4.20 3.51
C PHE A 109 -6.43 -3.77 4.39
N SER A 110 -7.67 -4.15 4.06
CA SER A 110 -8.87 -3.73 4.78
C SER A 110 -8.93 -4.15 6.26
N ARG A 111 -8.08 -5.11 6.67
CA ARG A 111 -8.07 -5.72 8.00
C ARG A 111 -6.74 -5.57 8.73
N LEU A 112 -5.90 -4.60 8.37
CA LEU A 112 -4.60 -4.40 9.04
C LEU A 112 -4.75 -4.10 10.55
N SER A 113 -5.88 -3.53 10.96
CA SER A 113 -6.19 -3.27 12.38
C SER A 113 -6.36 -4.54 13.23
N ASP A 114 -6.50 -5.71 12.62
CA ASP A 114 -6.57 -6.99 13.33
C ASP A 114 -5.19 -7.41 13.89
N VAL A 115 -4.10 -6.78 13.40
CA VAL A 115 -2.72 -7.18 13.71
C VAL A 115 -1.78 -6.00 14.02
N PHE A 116 -2.18 -4.77 13.72
CA PHE A 116 -1.42 -3.56 13.97
C PHE A 116 -2.32 -2.48 14.58
N ASP A 117 -1.73 -1.59 15.37
CA ASP A 117 -2.49 -0.55 16.06
C ASP A 117 -3.17 0.41 15.07
N PRO A 118 -4.52 0.49 15.03
CA PRO A 118 -5.25 1.35 14.10
C PRO A 118 -4.89 2.83 14.22
N GLU A 119 -4.34 3.27 15.35
CA GLU A 119 -3.90 4.65 15.51
C GLU A 119 -2.74 5.03 14.59
N HIS A 120 -1.98 4.02 14.15
CA HIS A 120 -0.75 4.14 13.35
C HIS A 120 -0.90 3.57 11.93
N ILE A 121 -2.13 3.31 11.48
CA ILE A 121 -2.44 2.86 10.11
C ILE A 121 -3.05 4.01 9.32
N TYR A 122 -2.51 4.27 8.14
CA TYR A 122 -2.96 5.35 7.26
C TYR A 122 -3.23 4.84 5.85
N TYR A 123 -4.30 5.32 5.25
CA TYR A 123 -4.72 4.91 3.91
C TYR A 123 -4.64 6.06 2.91
N ALA A 124 -4.01 5.81 1.76
CA ALA A 124 -3.95 6.75 0.65
C ALA A 124 -5.35 7.17 0.16
N HIS A 125 -5.47 8.26 -0.59
CA HIS A 125 -6.75 8.59 -1.21
C HIS A 125 -7.10 7.57 -2.30
N PRO A 126 -8.37 7.15 -2.42
CA PRO A 126 -8.81 6.34 -3.54
C PRO A 126 -8.52 7.04 -4.88
N TYR A 127 -8.08 6.30 -5.89
CA TYR A 127 -7.80 6.81 -7.25
C TYR A 127 -6.72 7.90 -7.34
N SER A 128 -5.88 8.01 -6.31
CA SER A 128 -4.67 8.84 -6.32
C SER A 128 -3.44 7.97 -6.57
N SER A 129 -3.07 7.85 -7.85
CA SER A 129 -1.74 7.44 -8.31
C SER A 129 -0.92 8.65 -8.74
#